data_AF-A0A1Y0EMV1-F1
#
_entry.id   AF-A0A1Y0EMV1-F1
#
_cell.length_a   1.000
_cell.length_b   1.000
_cell.length_c   1.000
_cell.angle_alpha   90.00
_cell.angle_beta   90.00
_cell.angle_gamma   90.00
#
_symmetry.space_group_name_H-M   'P 1'
#
loop_
_entity.id
_entity.type
_entity.pdbx_description
1 polymer ?
#
loop_
_entity_poly.entity_id
_entity_poly.type
_entity_poly.pdbx_seq_one_letter_code
_entity_poly.pdbx_strand_id
1 'polypeptide(L)'
;MTVPYVDTNFDWPKNSDTPTVFSGKAETAGSKLNPWGEQLNDLGDYVNARADDAETSATQADEHAQAAAERLADVQTAAAGAFAAAAYKGEWSTLVGPLAVPATVTHQGRLWYLKQALADVSTQPPALGSTYWGEVARNEYTILPAPAGNTAAADRVLYRMTTGTSVLVLPASPWHGMTVAAVNTSGTLTPTINRNGKTICGDAENYIMNQLGWQIALQYDAPSGDWVWVGGVTAYTEKVVWELPGSDMTPQVTSTNAAAVNGANHVLTTPGITLTAPDPPTDKFRFGFTNATAMDVYVAWGSKTIKGVAPSPTSMVIPSRGSAVVEWSASANTWVEQ
;
A
#
# COMPACT_ATOMS: atom_id res chain seq x y z
N MET A 1 26.19 6.35 -22.58
CA MET A 1 26.03 6.04 -24.01
C MET A 1 26.17 7.34 -24.79
N THR A 2 26.98 7.37 -25.86
CA THR A 2 27.08 8.53 -26.77
C THR A 2 25.81 8.61 -27.63
N VAL A 3 25.35 9.82 -27.94
CA VAL A 3 24.17 10.01 -28.81
C VAL A 3 24.49 9.49 -30.22
N PRO A 4 23.72 8.55 -30.78
CA PRO A 4 23.92 8.08 -32.15
C PRO A 4 23.69 9.22 -33.15
N TYR A 5 24.49 9.23 -34.21
CA TYR A 5 24.34 10.19 -35.30
C TYR A 5 23.65 9.52 -36.48
N VAL A 6 22.56 10.14 -36.94
CA VAL A 6 21.90 9.77 -38.19
C VAL A 6 22.40 10.70 -39.28
N ASP A 7 23.11 10.15 -40.27
CA ASP A 7 23.52 10.91 -41.45
C ASP A 7 22.26 11.26 -42.24
N THR A 8 22.06 12.55 -42.47
CA THR A 8 20.94 13.07 -43.29
C THR A 8 21.44 13.73 -44.56
N ASN A 9 22.76 13.76 -44.78
CA ASN A 9 23.38 14.46 -45.89
C ASN A 9 23.45 13.58 -47.14
N PHE A 10 22.27 13.21 -47.65
CA PHE A 10 22.12 12.47 -48.89
C PHE A 10 21.64 13.40 -50.01
N ASP A 11 22.33 13.42 -51.14
CA ASP A 11 21.85 14.10 -52.35
C ASP A 11 20.85 13.19 -53.07
N TRP A 12 19.59 13.24 -52.61
CA TRP A 12 18.51 12.44 -53.17
C TRP A 12 18.28 12.75 -54.66
N PRO A 13 18.00 11.74 -55.50
CA PRO A 13 17.67 11.96 -56.91
C PRO A 13 16.40 12.80 -57.03
N LYS A 14 16.41 13.82 -57.89
CA LYS A 14 15.28 14.76 -58.09
C LYS A 14 14.72 14.62 -59.49
N ASN A 15 13.42 14.85 -59.64
CA ASN A 15 12.76 14.80 -60.95
C ASN A 15 13.28 15.84 -61.96
N SER A 16 13.98 16.87 -61.48
CA SER A 16 14.65 17.89 -62.31
C SER A 16 16.05 17.48 -62.78
N ASP A 17 16.61 16.37 -62.25
CA ASP A 17 17.94 15.90 -62.63
C ASP A 17 17.91 15.30 -64.04
N THR A 18 19.01 15.46 -64.79
CA THR A 18 19.16 14.73 -66.06
C THR A 18 19.15 13.22 -65.81
N PRO A 19 18.76 12.37 -66.78
CA PRO A 19 18.69 10.91 -66.56
C PRO A 19 19.97 10.30 -66.00
N THR A 20 21.14 10.77 -66.45
CA THR A 20 22.45 10.31 -65.96
C THR A 20 22.69 10.72 -64.51
N VAL A 21 22.40 11.98 -64.15
CA VAL A 21 22.56 12.48 -62.77
C VAL A 21 21.58 11.77 -61.83
N PHE A 22 20.34 11.57 -62.26
CA PHE A 22 19.33 10.84 -61.49
C PHE A 22 19.81 9.41 -61.18
N SER A 23 20.28 8.68 -62.19
CA SER A 23 20.72 7.29 -62.03
C SER A 23 21.89 7.16 -61.08
N GLY A 24 22.91 8.03 -61.19
CA GLY A 24 24.06 8.02 -60.28
C GLY A 24 23.69 8.35 -58.83
N LYS A 25 22.77 9.31 -58.63
CA LYS A 25 22.23 9.61 -57.29
C LYS A 25 21.39 8.48 -56.73
N ALA A 26 20.59 7.81 -57.56
CA ALA A 26 19.76 6.68 -57.15
C ALA A 26 20.61 5.48 -56.69
N GLU A 27 21.68 5.14 -57.42
CA GLU A 27 22.63 4.10 -57.01
C GLU A 27 23.34 4.46 -55.70
N THR A 28 23.80 5.71 -55.57
CA THR A 28 24.44 6.21 -54.35
C THR A 28 23.48 6.15 -53.16
N ALA A 29 22.24 6.62 -53.33
CA ALA A 29 21.20 6.56 -52.30
C ALA A 29 20.89 5.11 -51.90
N GLY A 30 20.77 4.20 -52.87
CA GLY A 30 20.55 2.77 -52.61
C GLY A 30 21.63 2.16 -51.72
N SER A 31 22.90 2.50 -51.94
CA SER A 31 24.02 2.02 -51.10
C SER A 31 23.99 2.54 -49.66
N LYS A 32 23.29 3.65 -49.41
CA LYS A 32 23.19 4.30 -48.10
C LYS A 32 21.98 3.90 -47.28
N LEU A 33 20.97 3.27 -47.90
CA LEU A 33 19.75 2.86 -47.20
C LEU A 33 20.02 1.89 -46.04
N ASN A 34 20.91 0.90 -46.24
CA ASN A 34 21.25 -0.05 -45.18
C ASN A 34 21.96 0.63 -43.99
N PRO A 35 23.07 1.38 -44.19
CA PRO A 35 23.69 2.15 -43.11
C PRO A 35 22.73 3.12 -42.41
N TRP A 36 21.83 3.75 -43.16
CA TRP A 36 20.83 4.65 -42.59
C TRP A 36 19.82 3.91 -41.71
N GLY A 37 19.38 2.72 -42.13
CA GLY A 37 18.54 1.84 -41.31
C GLY A 37 19.22 1.41 -40.00
N GLU A 38 20.50 1.07 -40.06
CA GLU A 38 21.31 0.76 -38.86
C GLU A 38 21.39 1.97 -37.92
N GLN A 39 21.69 3.17 -38.44
CA GLN A 39 21.74 4.40 -37.65
C GLN A 39 20.39 4.73 -36.98
N LEU A 40 19.27 4.46 -37.65
CA LEU A 40 17.94 4.65 -37.06
C LEU A 40 17.64 3.63 -35.96
N ASN A 41 18.03 2.37 -36.13
CA ASN A 41 17.90 1.35 -35.09
C ASN A 41 18.75 1.72 -33.87
N ASP A 42 20.01 2.13 -34.08
CA ASP A 42 20.89 2.61 -33.00
C ASP A 42 20.28 3.80 -32.26
N LEU A 43 19.67 4.75 -32.98
CA LEU A 43 18.96 5.87 -32.38
C LEU A 43 17.73 5.41 -31.58
N GLY A 44 16.98 4.44 -32.08
CA GLY A 44 15.84 3.83 -31.39
C GLY A 44 16.26 3.18 -30.07
N ASP A 45 17.31 2.37 -30.11
CA ASP A 45 17.89 1.72 -28.92
C ASP A 45 18.38 2.75 -27.91
N TYR A 46 19.03 3.81 -28.37
CA TYR A 46 19.45 4.92 -27.50
C TYR A 46 18.27 5.60 -26.82
N VAL A 47 17.18 5.88 -27.55
CA VAL A 47 15.99 6.53 -26.98
C VAL A 47 15.31 5.61 -25.95
N ASN A 48 15.19 4.31 -26.25
CA ASN A 48 14.64 3.32 -25.31
C ASN A 48 15.47 3.27 -24.02
N ALA A 49 16.79 3.14 -24.14
CA ALA A 49 17.68 3.15 -22.97
C ALA A 49 17.54 4.43 -22.13
N ARG A 50 17.34 5.59 -22.77
CA ARG A 50 17.09 6.85 -22.04
C ARG A 50 15.73 6.92 -21.38
N ALA A 51 14.71 6.28 -21.93
CA ALA A 51 13.40 6.16 -21.30
C ALA A 51 13.50 5.28 -20.04
N ASP A 52 14.19 4.14 -20.13
CA ASP A 52 14.43 3.22 -19.00
C ASP A 52 15.24 3.90 -17.87
N ASP A 53 16.29 4.65 -18.22
CA ASP A 53 17.07 5.45 -17.27
C ASP A 53 16.18 6.46 -16.53
N ALA A 54 15.25 7.10 -17.25
CA ALA A 54 14.34 8.11 -16.70
C ALA A 54 13.28 7.48 -15.78
N GLU A 55 12.71 6.34 -16.15
CA GLU A 55 11.76 5.59 -15.32
C GLU A 55 12.42 5.07 -14.03
N THR A 56 13.64 4.55 -14.15
CA THR A 56 14.45 4.13 -12.99
C THR A 56 14.71 5.32 -12.06
N SER A 57 15.12 6.46 -12.61
CA SER A 57 15.36 7.69 -11.83
C SER A 57 14.09 8.19 -11.12
N ALA A 58 12.93 8.09 -11.78
CA ALA A 58 11.65 8.47 -11.19
C ALA A 58 11.24 7.53 -10.03
N THR A 59 11.45 6.23 -10.19
CA THR A 59 11.19 5.22 -9.15
C THR A 59 12.08 5.47 -7.93
N GLN A 60 13.37 5.69 -8.13
CA GLN A 60 14.31 6.00 -7.04
C GLN A 60 13.95 7.31 -6.31
N ALA A 61 13.48 8.32 -7.04
CA ALA A 61 13.02 9.57 -6.45
C ALA A 61 11.79 9.37 -5.55
N ASP A 62 10.84 8.53 -5.95
CA ASP A 62 9.66 8.18 -5.15
C ASP A 62 10.06 7.40 -3.88
N GLU A 63 10.94 6.41 -4.00
CA GLU A 63 11.49 5.67 -2.85
C GLU A 63 12.19 6.59 -1.84
N HIS A 64 13.01 7.52 -2.33
CA HIS A 64 13.66 8.53 -1.48
C HIS A 64 12.66 9.47 -0.79
N ALA A 65 11.58 9.85 -1.48
CA ALA A 65 10.53 10.69 -0.89
C ALA A 65 9.79 9.95 0.23
N GLN A 66 9.46 8.67 0.03
CA GLN A 66 8.84 7.82 1.06
C GLN A 66 9.75 7.65 2.27
N ALA A 67 11.03 7.30 2.05
CA ALA A 67 12.00 7.15 3.13
C ALA A 67 12.20 8.46 3.92
N ALA A 68 12.18 9.63 3.25
CA ALA A 68 12.26 10.92 3.92
C ALA A 68 11.04 11.19 4.82
N ALA A 69 9.83 10.80 4.39
CA ALA A 69 8.62 10.93 5.20
C ALA A 69 8.67 10.04 6.46
N GLU A 70 9.18 8.80 6.34
CA GLU A 70 9.39 7.91 7.49
C GLU A 70 10.42 8.49 8.47
N ARG A 71 11.53 9.01 7.96
CA ARG A 71 12.56 9.66 8.80
C ARG A 71 12.05 10.88 9.53
N LEU A 72 11.09 11.62 8.98
CA LEU A 72 10.46 12.73 9.69
C LEU A 72 9.71 12.23 10.94
N ALA A 73 9.00 11.10 10.85
CA ALA A 73 8.30 10.50 11.99
C ALA A 73 9.28 9.99 13.06
N ASP A 74 10.38 9.34 12.65
CA ASP A 74 11.47 8.93 13.55
C ASP A 74 12.06 10.14 14.29
N VAL A 75 12.36 11.22 13.56
CA VAL A 75 12.95 12.45 14.11
C VAL A 75 11.97 13.14 15.07
N GLN A 76 10.68 13.20 14.73
CA GLN A 76 9.66 13.74 15.63
C GLN A 76 9.55 12.91 16.92
N THR A 77 9.60 11.59 16.81
CA THR A 77 9.58 10.67 17.96
C THR A 77 10.82 10.85 18.83
N ALA A 78 12.01 10.92 18.22
CA ALA A 78 13.27 11.13 18.93
C ALA A 78 13.32 12.52 19.59
N ALA A 79 12.83 13.57 18.92
CA ALA A 79 12.76 14.92 19.47
C ALA A 79 11.78 15.01 20.64
N ALA A 80 10.61 14.38 20.52
CA ALA A 80 9.64 14.27 21.61
C ALA A 80 10.24 13.50 22.80
N GLY A 81 10.91 12.37 22.54
CA GLY A 81 11.60 11.58 23.56
C GLY A 81 12.72 12.35 24.26
N ALA A 82 13.52 13.11 23.52
CA ALA A 82 14.58 13.97 24.08
C ALA A 82 14.02 15.11 24.94
N PHE A 83 12.97 15.79 24.46
CA PHE A 83 12.27 16.82 25.24
C PHE A 83 11.67 16.23 26.52
N ALA A 84 11.13 15.02 26.43
CA ALA A 84 10.53 14.36 27.57
C ALA A 84 11.52 13.83 28.58
N ALA A 85 12.65 13.29 28.15
CA ALA A 85 13.71 12.87 29.05
C ALA A 85 14.29 14.06 29.83
N ALA A 86 14.45 15.22 29.18
CA ALA A 86 15.02 16.42 29.80
C ALA A 86 14.13 17.03 30.91
N ALA A 87 12.81 16.81 30.85
CA ALA A 87 11.84 17.45 31.74
C ALA A 87 11.08 16.48 32.66
N TYR A 88 11.58 15.25 32.81
CA TYR A 88 10.87 14.18 33.54
C TYR A 88 10.76 14.45 35.05
N LYS A 89 9.54 14.33 35.56
CA LYS A 89 9.18 14.59 36.97
C LYS A 89 8.82 13.34 37.76
N GLY A 90 8.68 12.18 37.11
CA GLY A 90 8.29 10.92 37.76
C GLY A 90 6.87 10.45 37.39
N GLU A 91 6.35 9.51 38.17
CA GLU A 91 4.97 9.00 38.01
C GLU A 91 3.97 10.07 38.48
N TRP A 92 3.01 10.40 37.63
CA TRP A 92 2.03 11.46 37.84
C TRP A 92 1.29 11.31 39.17
N SER A 93 0.90 10.09 39.54
CA SER A 93 0.12 9.83 40.76
C SER A 93 0.88 10.15 42.06
N THR A 94 2.17 10.44 41.97
CA THR A 94 3.02 10.83 43.12
C THR A 94 3.22 12.34 43.24
N LEU A 95 2.76 13.11 42.25
CA LEU A 95 2.98 14.55 42.18
C LEU A 95 1.77 15.31 42.72
N VAL A 96 2.03 16.39 43.46
CA VAL A 96 1.01 17.31 43.99
C VAL A 96 1.53 18.73 43.88
N GLY A 97 0.64 19.69 43.63
CA GLY A 97 0.96 21.10 43.57
C GLY A 97 1.34 21.59 42.17
N PRO A 98 1.81 22.84 42.05
CA PRO A 98 1.96 23.49 40.76
C PRO A 98 3.03 22.83 39.90
N LEU A 99 2.74 22.69 38.62
CA LEU A 99 3.65 22.12 37.63
C LEU A 99 3.75 23.03 36.40
N ALA A 100 4.96 23.52 36.14
CA ALA A 100 5.25 24.43 35.02
C ALA A 100 5.73 23.66 33.77
N VAL A 101 5.53 24.25 32.60
CA VAL A 101 6.11 23.78 31.32
C VAL A 101 7.58 24.23 31.25
N PRO A 102 8.52 23.39 30.76
CA PRO A 102 8.33 22.01 30.30
C PRO A 102 8.34 21.01 31.46
N ALA A 103 7.40 20.07 31.44
CA ALA A 103 7.37 18.94 32.36
C ALA A 103 6.84 17.70 31.65
N THR A 104 7.38 16.54 31.99
CA THR A 104 6.87 15.24 31.54
C THR A 104 6.72 14.29 32.71
N VAL A 105 5.76 13.38 32.60
CA VAL A 105 5.40 12.42 33.66
C VAL A 105 5.09 11.06 33.05
N THR A 106 5.25 10.00 33.83
CA THR A 106 4.67 8.72 33.49
C THR A 106 3.27 8.63 34.10
N HIS A 107 2.31 8.09 33.36
CA HIS A 107 1.02 7.73 33.90
C HIS A 107 0.51 6.49 33.19
N GLN A 108 0.22 5.43 33.95
CA GLN A 108 -0.25 4.14 33.41
C GLN A 108 0.71 3.55 32.38
N GLY A 109 2.03 3.66 32.62
CA GLY A 109 3.06 3.15 31.72
C GLY A 109 3.26 3.97 30.44
N ARG A 110 2.58 5.11 30.30
CA ARG A 110 2.71 6.03 29.16
C ARG A 110 3.47 7.29 29.56
N LEU A 111 4.22 7.87 28.63
CA LEU A 111 4.97 9.10 28.84
C LEU A 111 4.20 10.30 28.29
N TRP A 112 3.92 11.27 29.16
CA TRP A 112 3.12 12.44 28.85
C TRP A 112 3.97 13.70 28.97
N TYR A 113 3.74 14.67 28.09
CA TYR A 113 4.29 16.02 28.19
C TYR A 113 3.20 17.03 28.50
N LEU A 114 3.53 17.98 29.37
CA LEU A 114 2.64 19.05 29.78
C LEU A 114 2.59 20.14 28.70
N LYS A 115 1.40 20.43 28.19
CA LYS A 115 1.11 21.47 27.18
C LYS A 115 0.87 22.85 27.81
N GLN A 116 0.35 22.89 29.03
CA GLN A 116 0.02 24.12 29.75
C GLN A 116 0.32 23.98 31.24
N ALA A 117 0.81 25.05 31.88
CA ALA A 117 1.12 25.03 33.30
C ALA A 117 -0.13 24.75 34.15
N LEU A 118 0.03 23.93 35.19
CA LEU A 118 -1.03 23.56 36.13
C LEU A 118 -0.77 24.20 37.48
N ALA A 119 -1.81 24.78 38.08
CA ALA A 119 -1.75 25.25 39.47
C ALA A 119 -1.67 24.08 40.46
N ASP A 120 -2.27 22.94 40.10
CA ASP A 120 -2.11 21.66 40.80
C ASP A 120 -2.19 20.50 39.81
N VAL A 121 -1.09 19.76 39.67
CA VAL A 121 -0.95 18.61 38.77
C VAL A 121 -1.90 17.46 39.10
N SER A 122 -2.29 17.30 40.36
CA SER A 122 -3.16 16.21 40.82
C SER A 122 -4.60 16.34 40.31
N THR A 123 -5.01 17.55 39.88
CA THR A 123 -6.37 17.83 39.41
C THR A 123 -6.60 17.47 37.94
N GLN A 124 -5.54 17.28 37.17
CA GLN A 124 -5.60 17.04 35.73
C GLN A 124 -4.79 15.78 35.39
N PRO A 125 -5.40 14.58 35.45
CA PRO A 125 -4.72 13.36 35.05
C PRO A 125 -4.34 13.39 33.56
N PRO A 126 -3.15 12.88 33.19
CA PRO A 126 -2.80 12.69 31.79
C PRO A 126 -3.77 11.73 31.11
N ALA A 127 -4.31 12.15 29.98
CA ALA A 127 -5.25 11.38 29.17
C ALA A 127 -5.18 11.83 27.71
N LEU A 128 -5.53 10.92 26.79
CA LEU A 128 -5.60 11.24 25.37
C LEU A 128 -6.70 12.29 25.14
N GLY A 129 -6.40 13.32 24.35
CA GLY A 129 -7.31 14.45 24.15
C GLY A 129 -7.37 15.46 25.30
N SER A 130 -6.59 15.27 26.39
CA SER A 130 -6.48 16.26 27.47
C SER A 130 -6.03 17.62 26.92
N THR A 131 -6.61 18.73 27.40
CA THR A 131 -6.12 20.08 27.08
C THR A 131 -4.72 20.34 27.65
N TYR A 132 -4.36 19.66 28.75
CA TYR A 132 -3.13 19.90 29.49
C TYR A 132 -1.99 18.94 29.13
N TRP A 133 -2.30 17.75 28.65
CA TRP A 133 -1.30 16.72 28.38
C TRP A 133 -1.29 16.32 26.91
N GLY A 134 -0.10 16.11 26.36
CA GLY A 134 0.10 15.38 25.13
C GLY A 134 0.96 14.15 25.40
N GLU A 135 0.86 13.12 24.56
CA GLU A 135 1.67 11.93 24.72
C GLU A 135 2.96 12.03 23.89
N VAL A 136 4.07 11.54 24.42
CA VAL A 136 5.40 11.62 23.82
C VAL A 136 5.65 10.55 22.72
N ALA A 137 4.61 9.85 22.28
CA ALA A 137 4.61 8.60 21.49
C ALA A 137 4.82 7.35 22.37
N ARG A 138 4.18 6.19 22.13
CA ARG A 138 3.89 5.53 20.83
C ARG A 138 2.40 5.21 20.62
N ASN A 139 1.91 5.53 19.41
CA ASN A 139 0.76 4.87 18.77
C ASN A 139 1.19 3.60 18.00
N GLU A 140 2.25 2.91 18.45
CA GLU A 140 2.60 1.61 17.88
C GLU A 140 1.68 0.57 18.50
N TYR A 141 0.79 0.04 17.67
CA TYR A 141 0.03 -1.15 18.03
C TYR A 141 0.96 -2.36 18.03
N THR A 142 0.97 -3.13 19.12
CA THR A 142 1.51 -4.49 19.06
C THR A 142 0.58 -5.32 18.19
N ILE A 143 1.10 -6.00 17.16
CA ILE A 143 0.26 -6.80 16.27
C ILE A 143 0.13 -8.21 16.84
N LEU A 144 -1.10 -8.63 17.17
CA LEU A 144 -1.39 -9.98 17.65
C LEU A 144 -2.45 -10.66 16.76
N PRO A 145 -2.42 -11.99 16.61
CA PRO A 145 -3.51 -12.71 15.96
C PRO A 145 -4.74 -12.79 16.88
N ALA A 146 -5.93 -12.71 16.29
CA ALA A 146 -7.18 -13.17 16.87
C ALA A 146 -7.59 -14.46 16.12
N PRO A 147 -7.31 -15.65 16.70
CA PRO A 147 -7.72 -16.93 16.13
C PRO A 147 -9.23 -17.16 16.21
N ALA A 148 -9.69 -18.31 15.73
CA ALA A 148 -11.07 -18.75 15.91
C ALA A 148 -11.49 -18.75 17.38
N GLY A 149 -12.70 -18.24 17.66
CA GLY A 149 -13.23 -18.08 19.01
C GLY A 149 -12.88 -16.73 19.64
N ASN A 150 -13.00 -16.66 20.97
CA ASN A 150 -12.88 -15.43 21.73
C ASN A 150 -11.42 -15.08 22.03
N THR A 151 -11.02 -13.87 21.66
CA THR A 151 -9.73 -13.26 22.00
C THR A 151 -9.98 -12.03 22.88
N ALA A 152 -9.41 -11.96 24.08
CA ALA A 152 -9.54 -10.77 24.92
C ALA A 152 -8.65 -9.65 24.39
N ALA A 153 -9.23 -8.48 24.17
CA ALA A 153 -8.52 -7.30 23.71
C ALA A 153 -7.69 -6.65 24.83
N ALA A 154 -6.45 -6.31 24.52
CA ALA A 154 -5.56 -5.54 25.37
C ALA A 154 -5.33 -4.14 24.78
N ASP A 155 -4.87 -3.22 25.62
CA ASP A 155 -4.59 -1.85 25.20
C ASP A 155 -3.45 -1.83 24.18
N ARG A 156 -3.59 -1.01 23.14
CA ARG A 156 -2.60 -0.80 22.07
C ARG A 156 -2.21 -2.08 21.35
N VAL A 157 -3.19 -2.95 21.13
CA VAL A 157 -3.01 -4.12 20.27
C VAL A 157 -3.86 -3.98 19.02
N LEU A 158 -3.23 -4.22 17.86
CA LEU A 158 -3.93 -4.44 16.60
C LEU A 158 -4.12 -5.94 16.44
N TYR A 159 -5.37 -6.36 16.43
CA TYR A 159 -5.73 -7.75 16.25
C TYR A 159 -5.97 -8.07 14.78
N ARG A 160 -5.24 -9.05 14.26
CA ARG A 160 -5.51 -9.64 12.95
C ARG A 160 -6.54 -10.73 13.10
N MET A 161 -7.76 -10.50 12.62
CA MET A 161 -8.81 -11.52 12.61
C MET A 161 -8.42 -12.57 11.56
N THR A 162 -8.12 -13.79 12.00
CA THR A 162 -7.52 -14.82 11.11
C THR A 162 -8.52 -15.81 10.53
N THR A 163 -9.73 -15.88 11.08
CA THR A 163 -10.78 -16.82 10.64
C THR A 163 -12.17 -16.18 10.70
N GLY A 164 -13.13 -16.70 9.95
CA GLY A 164 -14.50 -16.20 9.98
C GLY A 164 -15.22 -16.33 11.31
N THR A 165 -14.70 -17.15 12.22
CA THR A 165 -15.22 -17.34 13.58
C THR A 165 -14.41 -16.58 14.63
N SER A 166 -13.53 -15.65 14.23
CA SER A 166 -12.75 -14.85 15.17
C SER A 166 -13.65 -13.84 15.87
N VAL A 167 -13.56 -13.75 17.19
CA VAL A 167 -14.31 -12.82 18.03
C VAL A 167 -13.33 -12.05 18.91
N LEU A 168 -13.19 -10.75 18.68
CA LEU A 168 -12.39 -9.88 19.53
C LEU A 168 -13.26 -9.33 20.65
N VAL A 169 -13.01 -9.73 21.90
CA VAL A 169 -13.79 -9.32 23.06
C VAL A 169 -13.16 -8.09 23.69
N LEU A 170 -13.85 -6.95 23.61
CA LEU A 170 -13.41 -5.72 24.26
C LEU A 170 -13.37 -5.90 25.80
N PRO A 171 -12.52 -5.17 26.54
CA PRO A 171 -12.46 -5.27 28.00
C PRO A 171 -13.81 -4.96 28.66
N ALA A 172 -14.13 -5.67 29.75
CA ALA A 172 -15.33 -5.41 30.56
C ALA A 172 -15.19 -4.14 31.42
N SER A 173 -13.94 -3.78 31.77
CA SER A 173 -13.61 -2.63 32.60
C SER A 173 -12.51 -1.78 31.93
N PRO A 174 -12.79 -1.18 30.76
CA PRO A 174 -11.85 -0.29 30.10
C PRO A 174 -11.75 1.04 30.85
N TRP A 175 -10.58 1.67 30.76
CA TRP A 175 -10.30 3.00 31.31
C TRP A 175 -10.32 4.04 30.18
N HIS A 176 -10.60 5.31 30.53
CA HIS A 176 -10.70 6.39 29.55
C HIS A 176 -9.39 6.56 28.78
N GLY A 177 -9.43 6.45 27.44
CA GLY A 177 -8.24 6.53 26.60
C GLY A 177 -7.60 5.18 26.26
N MET A 178 -8.18 4.07 26.69
CA MET A 178 -7.78 2.73 26.24
C MET A 178 -8.05 2.59 24.74
N THR A 179 -7.10 2.07 23.98
CA THR A 179 -7.18 1.93 22.53
C THR A 179 -7.08 0.47 22.10
N VAL A 180 -7.93 0.04 21.18
CA VAL A 180 -7.91 -1.31 20.59
C VAL A 180 -8.13 -1.17 19.09
N ALA A 181 -7.36 -1.90 18.29
CA ALA A 181 -7.55 -1.94 16.84
C ALA A 181 -7.77 -3.36 16.35
N ALA A 182 -8.46 -3.48 15.21
CA ALA A 182 -8.67 -4.75 14.53
C ALA A 182 -8.60 -4.57 13.01
N VAL A 183 -8.10 -5.59 12.32
CA VAL A 183 -8.15 -5.72 10.87
C VAL A 183 -8.74 -7.07 10.48
N ASN A 184 -9.62 -7.08 9.48
CA ASN A 184 -10.17 -8.32 8.94
C ASN A 184 -9.25 -8.92 7.86
N THR A 185 -8.41 -9.87 8.28
CA THR A 185 -7.55 -10.69 7.40
C THR A 185 -8.06 -12.12 7.25
N SER A 186 -9.33 -12.37 7.57
CA SER A 186 -9.83 -13.73 7.78
C SER A 186 -10.20 -14.49 6.50
N GLY A 187 -10.26 -13.77 5.37
CA GLY A 187 -10.82 -14.28 4.12
C GLY A 187 -12.36 -14.37 4.11
N THR A 188 -13.05 -13.96 5.18
CA THR A 188 -14.52 -13.92 5.24
C THR A 188 -15.07 -12.59 5.81
N LEU A 189 -16.38 -12.39 5.71
CA LEU A 189 -17.07 -11.17 6.17
C LEU A 189 -17.81 -11.33 7.51
N THR A 190 -17.43 -12.36 8.27
CA THR A 190 -18.12 -12.79 9.50
C THR A 190 -17.37 -12.56 10.83
N PRO A 191 -16.08 -12.17 10.89
CA PRO A 191 -15.46 -11.87 12.20
C PRO A 191 -16.17 -10.73 12.92
N THR A 192 -16.14 -10.77 14.26
CA THR A 192 -16.86 -9.78 15.09
C THR A 192 -16.00 -9.19 16.19
N ILE A 193 -16.31 -7.96 16.59
CA ILE A 193 -15.82 -7.32 17.80
C ILE A 193 -16.96 -7.32 18.81
N ASN A 194 -16.81 -8.10 19.87
CA ASN A 194 -17.76 -8.20 20.97
C ASN A 194 -17.58 -7.01 21.92
N ARG A 195 -18.66 -6.25 22.12
CA ARG A 195 -18.68 -5.01 22.91
C ARG A 195 -18.53 -5.19 24.41
N ASN A 196 -18.68 -6.43 24.89
CA ASN A 196 -18.55 -6.82 26.30
C ASN A 196 -19.28 -5.90 27.29
N GLY A 197 -20.53 -5.55 26.94
CA GLY A 197 -21.40 -4.72 27.77
C GLY A 197 -21.28 -3.20 27.57
N LYS A 198 -20.28 -2.71 26.81
CA LYS A 198 -20.17 -1.28 26.40
C LYS A 198 -20.86 -1.04 25.05
N THR A 199 -21.03 0.21 24.65
CA THR A 199 -21.43 0.55 23.27
C THR A 199 -20.20 0.65 22.38
N ILE A 200 -20.39 0.52 21.06
CA ILE A 200 -19.37 0.79 20.05
C ILE A 200 -19.94 1.86 19.12
N CYS A 201 -19.32 3.04 19.07
CA CYS A 201 -19.76 4.18 18.26
C CYS A 201 -21.24 4.56 18.50
N GLY A 202 -21.70 4.44 19.75
CA GLY A 202 -23.08 4.68 20.14
C GLY A 202 -24.03 3.49 19.99
N ASP A 203 -23.59 2.42 19.32
CA ASP A 203 -24.44 1.24 19.08
C ASP A 203 -24.27 0.19 20.18
N ALA A 204 -25.40 -0.36 20.64
CA ALA A 204 -25.45 -1.41 21.68
C ALA A 204 -25.34 -2.82 21.09
N GLU A 205 -24.63 -2.97 19.98
CA GLU A 205 -24.47 -4.21 19.23
C GLU A 205 -22.99 -4.55 19.02
N ASN A 206 -22.70 -5.82 18.72
CA ASN A 206 -21.35 -6.22 18.35
C ASN A 206 -21.04 -5.72 16.94
N TYR A 207 -19.82 -5.27 16.71
CA TYR A 207 -19.40 -4.78 15.41
C TYR A 207 -19.02 -5.97 14.50
N ILE A 208 -19.68 -6.10 13.36
CA ILE A 208 -19.37 -7.12 12.36
C ILE A 208 -18.36 -6.54 11.36
N MET A 209 -17.22 -7.21 11.19
CA MET A 209 -16.21 -6.80 10.22
C MET A 209 -16.58 -7.32 8.81
N ASN A 210 -17.58 -6.70 8.21
CA ASN A 210 -18.20 -7.14 6.95
C ASN A 210 -17.45 -6.72 5.67
N GLN A 211 -16.20 -6.26 5.79
CA GLN A 211 -15.34 -5.90 4.67
C GLN A 211 -13.94 -6.49 4.89
N LEU A 212 -13.37 -7.11 3.86
CA LEU A 212 -12.00 -7.65 3.90
C LEU A 212 -10.97 -6.51 3.89
N GLY A 213 -9.88 -6.68 4.62
CA GLY A 213 -8.82 -5.68 4.76
C GLY A 213 -9.24 -4.42 5.54
N TRP A 214 -10.52 -4.29 5.90
CA TRP A 214 -11.02 -3.16 6.67
C TRP A 214 -10.41 -3.10 8.06
N GLN A 215 -10.15 -1.87 8.50
CA GLN A 215 -9.51 -1.57 9.76
C GLN A 215 -10.35 -0.64 10.59
N ILE A 216 -10.36 -0.91 11.88
CA ILE A 216 -11.00 -0.04 12.85
C ILE A 216 -10.08 0.10 14.06
N ALA A 217 -9.93 1.34 14.52
CA ALA A 217 -9.32 1.67 15.79
C ALA A 217 -10.39 2.31 16.68
N LEU A 218 -10.50 1.81 17.89
CA LEU A 218 -11.49 2.23 18.89
C LEU A 218 -10.75 2.77 20.10
N GLN A 219 -11.25 3.87 20.67
CA GLN A 219 -10.81 4.40 21.95
C GLN A 219 -11.98 4.41 22.91
N TYR A 220 -11.77 3.96 24.14
CA TYR A 220 -12.82 4.00 25.15
C TYR A 220 -12.94 5.41 25.76
N ASP A 221 -14.15 5.95 25.75
CA ASP A 221 -14.51 7.20 26.38
C ASP A 221 -15.36 6.93 27.64
N ALA A 222 -14.73 6.97 28.83
CA ALA A 222 -15.44 6.64 30.07
C ALA A 222 -16.67 7.53 30.41
N PRO A 223 -16.67 8.85 30.14
CA PRO A 223 -17.86 9.70 30.32
C PRO A 223 -19.09 9.23 29.55
N SER A 224 -18.94 8.83 28.29
CA SER A 224 -20.05 8.28 27.49
C SER A 224 -20.28 6.78 27.72
N GLY A 225 -19.27 6.06 28.20
CA GLY A 225 -19.32 4.60 28.33
C GLY A 225 -19.18 3.88 26.98
N ASP A 226 -18.61 4.56 25.97
CA ASP A 226 -18.60 4.14 24.57
C ASP A 226 -17.18 3.86 24.05
N TRP A 227 -17.08 2.96 23.08
CA TRP A 227 -15.90 2.79 22.24
C TRP A 227 -16.05 3.64 20.98
N VAL A 228 -15.40 4.81 20.96
CA VAL A 228 -15.48 5.74 19.84
C VAL A 228 -14.44 5.43 18.78
N TRP A 229 -14.81 5.60 17.51
CA TRP A 229 -13.88 5.46 16.40
C TRP A 229 -12.82 6.57 16.42
N VAL A 230 -11.56 6.19 16.24
CA VAL A 230 -10.43 7.12 16.10
C VAL A 230 -9.96 7.13 14.65
N GLY A 231 -10.24 8.23 13.95
CA GLY A 231 -9.73 8.46 12.59
C GLY A 231 -8.21 8.63 12.55
N GLY A 232 -7.61 8.34 11.40
CA GLY A 232 -6.17 8.54 11.16
C GLY A 232 -5.25 7.44 11.70
N VAL A 233 -5.80 6.35 12.24
CA VAL A 233 -5.05 5.15 12.65
C VAL A 233 -5.15 4.09 11.54
N THR A 234 -4.28 4.19 10.54
CA THR A 234 -4.02 3.10 9.58
C THR A 234 -2.89 2.24 10.14
N ALA A 235 -3.24 1.33 11.06
CA ALA A 235 -2.24 0.52 11.76
C ALA A 235 -1.78 -0.71 10.94
N TYR A 236 -2.39 -1.01 9.79
CA TYR A 236 -1.91 -2.06 8.90
C TYR A 236 -2.36 -1.82 7.45
N THR A 237 -1.76 -0.91 6.69
CA THR A 237 -1.77 -1.19 5.24
C THR A 237 -0.93 -2.44 5.11
N GLU A 238 -1.51 -3.61 4.83
CA GLU A 238 -0.71 -4.69 4.29
C GLU A 238 -0.09 -4.04 3.05
N LYS A 239 1.20 -3.69 3.12
CA LYS A 239 1.99 -3.56 1.91
C LYS A 239 2.00 -4.98 1.41
N VAL A 240 0.95 -5.35 0.68
CA VAL A 240 1.05 -6.48 -0.21
C VAL A 240 2.07 -5.99 -1.21
N VAL A 241 3.34 -6.28 -0.89
CA VAL A 241 4.40 -6.28 -1.87
C VAL A 241 4.05 -7.47 -2.74
N TRP A 242 3.04 -7.28 -3.58
CA TRP A 242 2.91 -8.07 -4.77
C TRP A 242 4.22 -7.86 -5.50
N GLU A 243 4.97 -8.93 -5.73
CA GLU A 243 6.26 -8.82 -6.39
C GLU A 243 6.07 -7.96 -7.64
N LEU A 244 6.90 -6.92 -7.76
CA LEU A 244 6.93 -6.14 -8.99
C LEU A 244 7.12 -7.16 -10.12
N PRO A 245 6.34 -7.06 -11.21
CA PRO A 245 6.46 -7.99 -12.31
C PRO A 245 7.93 -8.12 -12.66
N GLY A 246 8.42 -9.36 -12.70
CA GLY A 246 9.84 -9.62 -12.94
C GLY A 246 10.31 -8.84 -14.16
N SER A 247 11.58 -8.42 -14.17
CA SER A 247 12.18 -7.66 -15.27
C SER A 247 12.10 -8.35 -16.64
N ASP A 248 11.56 -9.58 -16.69
CA ASP A 248 11.30 -10.37 -17.86
C ASP A 248 9.90 -10.16 -18.49
N MET A 249 9.05 -9.29 -17.91
CA MET A 249 7.72 -9.00 -18.45
C MET A 249 7.65 -7.66 -19.19
N THR A 250 7.05 -7.64 -20.38
CA THR A 250 6.89 -6.41 -21.18
C THR A 250 5.68 -5.61 -20.68
N PRO A 251 5.83 -4.32 -20.29
CA PRO A 251 4.70 -3.48 -19.92
C PRO A 251 3.71 -3.28 -21.07
N GLN A 252 2.42 -3.43 -20.79
CA GLN A 252 1.34 -3.23 -21.77
C GLN A 252 0.20 -2.40 -21.16
N VAL A 253 0.03 -1.16 -21.62
CA VAL A 253 -1.10 -0.32 -21.21
C VAL A 253 -2.41 -0.92 -21.71
N THR A 254 -3.36 -1.12 -20.81
CA THR A 254 -4.65 -1.73 -21.08
C THR A 254 -5.75 -0.81 -20.53
N SER A 255 -6.49 -0.18 -21.44
CA SER A 255 -7.52 0.83 -21.10
C SER A 255 -8.95 0.39 -21.40
N THR A 256 -9.12 -0.80 -21.98
CA THR A 256 -10.41 -1.46 -22.28
C THR A 256 -10.33 -2.94 -21.90
N ASN A 257 -11.47 -3.64 -21.91
CA ASN A 257 -11.49 -5.08 -21.69
C ASN A 257 -10.59 -5.80 -22.71
N ALA A 258 -9.70 -6.65 -22.22
CA ALA A 258 -8.69 -7.31 -23.04
C ALA A 258 -8.42 -8.73 -22.55
N ALA A 259 -7.85 -9.56 -23.43
CA ALA A 259 -7.26 -10.84 -23.04
C ALA A 259 -5.84 -10.60 -22.50
N ALA A 260 -5.44 -11.39 -21.50
CA ALA A 260 -4.07 -11.39 -21.00
C ALA A 260 -3.10 -11.92 -22.06
N VAL A 261 -1.92 -11.32 -22.14
CA VAL A 261 -0.85 -11.67 -23.09
C VAL A 261 0.29 -12.35 -22.33
N ASN A 262 0.80 -13.46 -22.87
CA ASN A 262 1.90 -14.20 -22.24
C ASN A 262 3.16 -13.31 -22.17
N GLY A 263 3.80 -13.28 -21.01
CA GLY A 263 4.97 -12.45 -20.74
C GLY A 263 4.69 -10.95 -20.63
N ALA A 264 3.42 -10.51 -20.64
CA ALA A 264 3.10 -9.09 -20.52
C ALA A 264 2.71 -8.71 -19.09
N ASN A 265 3.09 -7.50 -18.65
CA ASN A 265 2.54 -6.85 -17.47
C ASN A 265 1.47 -5.82 -17.89
N HIS A 266 0.20 -6.15 -17.67
CA HIS A 266 -0.91 -5.28 -18.04
C HIS A 266 -1.07 -4.11 -17.05
N VAL A 267 -0.76 -2.89 -17.49
CA VAL A 267 -1.02 -1.68 -16.72
C VAL A 267 -2.44 -1.21 -16.99
N LEU A 268 -3.32 -1.44 -16.02
CA LEU A 268 -4.76 -1.20 -16.08
C LEU A 268 -5.04 0.26 -15.73
N THR A 269 -5.46 1.09 -16.70
CA THR A 269 -5.57 2.56 -16.53
C THR A 269 -6.99 3.08 -16.48
N THR A 270 -8.00 2.23 -16.68
CA THR A 270 -9.42 2.63 -16.68
C THR A 270 -10.18 1.82 -15.63
N PRO A 271 -10.94 2.46 -14.72
CA PRO A 271 -11.80 1.75 -13.77
C PRO A 271 -12.77 0.78 -14.44
N GLY A 272 -13.06 -0.35 -13.79
CA GLY A 272 -14.06 -1.30 -14.25
C GLY A 272 -13.67 -2.13 -15.48
N ILE A 273 -12.41 -2.08 -15.92
CA ILE A 273 -11.94 -2.99 -16.96
C ILE A 273 -11.75 -4.41 -16.43
N THR A 274 -12.01 -5.38 -17.30
CA THR A 274 -11.80 -6.80 -17.07
C THR A 274 -10.66 -7.31 -17.94
N LEU A 275 -9.60 -7.79 -17.31
CA LEU A 275 -8.54 -8.56 -17.98
C LEU A 275 -8.92 -10.04 -17.96
N THR A 276 -9.02 -10.68 -19.12
CA THR A 276 -9.46 -12.08 -19.22
C THR A 276 -8.27 -13.01 -19.42
N ALA A 277 -8.03 -13.93 -18.49
CA ALA A 277 -7.02 -14.97 -18.65
C ALA A 277 -7.40 -15.89 -19.83
N PRO A 278 -6.44 -16.33 -20.66
CA PRO A 278 -6.73 -17.20 -21.80
C PRO A 278 -7.27 -18.57 -21.37
N ASP A 279 -8.16 -19.13 -22.19
CA ASP A 279 -8.75 -20.46 -22.01
C ASP A 279 -8.80 -21.23 -23.35
N PRO A 280 -8.13 -22.39 -23.49
CA PRO A 280 -7.21 -22.97 -22.52
C PRO A 280 -5.85 -22.26 -22.52
N PRO A 281 -5.21 -22.04 -21.36
CA PRO A 281 -3.84 -21.54 -21.29
C PRO A 281 -2.84 -22.65 -21.66
N THR A 282 -1.72 -22.26 -22.29
CA THR A 282 -0.57 -23.16 -22.51
C THR A 282 0.21 -23.32 -21.22
N ASP A 283 0.91 -24.45 -21.03
CA ASP A 283 1.78 -24.64 -19.87
C ASP A 283 2.80 -23.50 -19.74
N LYS A 284 3.02 -23.02 -18.51
CA LYS A 284 3.86 -21.86 -18.20
C LYS A 284 3.43 -20.54 -18.84
N PHE A 285 2.16 -20.42 -19.21
CA PHE A 285 1.61 -19.10 -19.54
C PHE A 285 1.70 -18.22 -18.30
N ARG A 286 2.41 -17.10 -18.40
CA ARG A 286 2.65 -16.17 -17.30
C ARG A 286 2.23 -14.77 -17.72
N PHE A 287 1.45 -14.07 -16.90
CA PHE A 287 1.13 -12.67 -17.14
C PHE A 287 1.09 -11.89 -15.82
N GLY A 288 1.46 -10.62 -15.89
CA GLY A 288 1.39 -9.67 -14.79
C GLY A 288 0.25 -8.69 -15.00
N PHE A 289 -0.18 -8.06 -13.92
CA PHE A 289 -1.10 -6.92 -13.99
C PHE A 289 -0.79 -5.92 -12.89
N THR A 290 -1.09 -4.64 -13.16
CA THR A 290 -0.93 -3.52 -12.22
C THR A 290 -2.14 -2.59 -12.35
N ASN A 291 -2.86 -2.35 -11.25
CA ASN A 291 -3.97 -1.40 -11.21
C ASN A 291 -3.46 0.03 -11.01
N ALA A 292 -3.38 0.80 -12.10
CA ALA A 292 -2.98 2.21 -12.05
C ALA A 292 -4.17 3.16 -11.82
N THR A 293 -5.36 2.63 -11.53
CA THR A 293 -6.58 3.42 -11.33
C THR A 293 -6.83 3.73 -9.87
N ALA A 294 -7.71 4.70 -9.60
CA ALA A 294 -8.15 5.05 -8.24
C ALA A 294 -9.27 4.13 -7.71
N MET A 295 -9.73 3.16 -8.50
CA MET A 295 -10.86 2.27 -8.19
C MET A 295 -10.46 0.81 -8.38
N ASP A 296 -11.36 -0.10 -8.05
CA ASP A 296 -11.14 -1.53 -8.27
C ASP A 296 -11.22 -1.89 -9.75
N VAL A 297 -10.34 -2.80 -10.16
CA VAL A 297 -10.34 -3.44 -11.49
C VAL A 297 -10.39 -4.97 -11.32
N TYR A 298 -10.71 -5.68 -12.39
CA TYR A 298 -11.06 -7.09 -12.30
C TYR A 298 -10.20 -7.95 -13.24
N VAL A 299 -9.78 -9.13 -12.78
CA VAL A 299 -9.20 -10.18 -13.65
C VAL A 299 -10.19 -11.33 -13.71
N ALA A 300 -10.74 -11.64 -14.88
CA ALA A 300 -11.59 -12.80 -15.10
C ALA A 300 -10.74 -14.02 -15.47
N TRP A 301 -10.93 -15.12 -14.75
CA TRP A 301 -10.13 -16.35 -14.91
C TRP A 301 -10.72 -17.36 -15.91
N GLY A 302 -11.78 -16.95 -16.61
CA GLY A 302 -12.54 -17.83 -17.50
C GLY A 302 -13.18 -18.98 -16.74
N SER A 303 -13.10 -20.20 -17.29
CA SER A 303 -13.62 -21.42 -16.66
C SER A 303 -12.64 -22.06 -15.65
N LYS A 304 -11.47 -21.45 -15.43
CA LYS A 304 -10.35 -22.04 -14.68
C LYS A 304 -10.26 -21.51 -13.25
N THR A 305 -9.64 -22.30 -12.38
CA THR A 305 -9.46 -21.97 -10.95
C THR A 305 -8.15 -21.23 -10.69
N ILE A 306 -8.09 -20.47 -9.60
CA ILE A 306 -6.84 -19.99 -8.97
C ILE A 306 -6.57 -20.83 -7.73
N LYS A 307 -5.31 -21.24 -7.53
CA LYS A 307 -4.84 -21.98 -6.34
C LYS A 307 -5.72 -23.20 -5.98
N GLY A 308 -6.30 -23.87 -6.98
CA GLY A 308 -7.13 -25.06 -6.78
C GLY A 308 -8.49 -24.82 -6.13
N VAL A 309 -8.94 -23.56 -5.99
CA VAL A 309 -10.26 -23.22 -5.45
C VAL A 309 -11.26 -23.08 -6.61
N ALA A 310 -12.31 -23.90 -6.61
CA ALA A 310 -13.44 -23.81 -7.55
C ALA A 310 -14.04 -22.38 -7.54
N PRO A 311 -14.56 -21.86 -8.68
CA PRO A 311 -14.50 -20.44 -8.99
C PRO A 311 -15.23 -19.59 -7.96
N SER A 312 -14.45 -18.98 -7.07
CA SER A 312 -14.88 -17.97 -6.12
C SER A 312 -13.78 -16.92 -6.03
N PRO A 313 -13.98 -15.71 -6.56
CA PRO A 313 -15.00 -15.27 -7.52
C PRO A 313 -14.59 -15.58 -8.98
N THR A 314 -15.52 -15.50 -9.94
CA THR A 314 -15.24 -15.54 -11.41
C THR A 314 -14.22 -14.48 -11.85
N SER A 315 -14.06 -13.43 -11.04
CA SER A 315 -13.06 -12.41 -11.20
C SER A 315 -12.34 -12.08 -9.88
N MET A 316 -11.03 -11.90 -9.94
CA MET A 316 -10.24 -11.36 -8.84
C MET A 316 -10.37 -9.84 -8.84
N VAL A 317 -10.65 -9.25 -7.68
CA VAL A 317 -10.64 -7.80 -7.47
C VAL A 317 -9.20 -7.37 -7.21
N ILE A 318 -8.70 -6.44 -8.02
CA ILE A 318 -7.40 -5.81 -7.81
C ILE A 318 -7.66 -4.42 -7.22
N PRO A 319 -7.28 -4.16 -5.95
CA PRO A 319 -7.48 -2.86 -5.35
C PRO A 319 -6.64 -1.79 -6.06
N SER A 320 -6.97 -0.52 -5.85
CA SER A 320 -6.15 0.61 -6.31
C SER A 320 -4.68 0.39 -5.95
N ARG A 321 -3.78 0.51 -6.94
CA ARG A 321 -2.34 0.26 -6.83
C ARG A 321 -1.92 -1.19 -6.52
N GLY A 322 -2.82 -2.15 -6.59
CA GLY A 322 -2.46 -3.58 -6.52
C GLY A 322 -1.75 -4.04 -7.80
N SER A 323 -0.79 -4.94 -7.67
CA SER A 323 -0.17 -5.67 -8.79
C SER A 323 -0.21 -7.17 -8.51
N ALA A 324 0.08 -8.04 -9.47
CA ALA A 324 0.45 -9.43 -9.21
C ALA A 324 1.04 -10.06 -10.48
N VAL A 325 1.69 -11.21 -10.33
CA VAL A 325 2.06 -12.09 -11.43
C VAL A 325 1.47 -13.47 -11.19
N VAL A 326 0.91 -14.05 -12.26
CA VAL A 326 0.32 -15.39 -12.22
C VAL A 326 0.89 -16.25 -13.34
N GLU A 327 1.05 -17.53 -13.05
CA GLU A 327 1.48 -18.56 -14.00
C GLU A 327 0.47 -19.70 -14.04
N TRP A 328 0.23 -20.24 -15.23
CA TRP A 328 -0.58 -21.44 -15.39
C TRP A 328 0.23 -22.70 -15.09
N SER A 329 -0.23 -23.50 -14.13
CA SER A 329 0.30 -24.84 -13.89
C SER A 329 -0.56 -25.89 -14.60
N ALA A 330 -0.07 -26.47 -15.70
CA ALA A 330 -0.80 -27.52 -16.40
C ALA A 330 -0.98 -28.77 -15.54
N SER A 331 0.01 -29.10 -14.70
CA SER A 331 -0.04 -30.26 -13.80
C SER A 331 -1.14 -30.16 -12.74
N ALA A 332 -1.40 -28.96 -12.23
CA ALA A 332 -2.42 -28.69 -11.24
C ALA A 332 -3.74 -28.19 -11.86
N ASN A 333 -3.77 -27.96 -13.19
CA ASN A 333 -4.89 -27.40 -13.93
C ASN A 333 -5.46 -26.13 -13.25
N THR A 334 -4.57 -25.25 -12.79
CA THR A 334 -4.93 -24.04 -12.05
C THR A 334 -3.91 -22.93 -12.27
N TRP A 335 -4.35 -21.67 -12.16
CA TRP A 335 -3.46 -20.52 -12.03
C TRP A 335 -2.82 -20.52 -10.65
N VAL A 336 -1.51 -20.30 -10.60
CA VAL A 336 -0.73 -20.13 -9.38
C VAL A 336 -0.11 -18.74 -9.36
N GLU A 337 -0.01 -18.16 -8.18
CA GLU A 337 0.73 -16.92 -7.95
C GLU A 337 2.22 -17.25 -7.92
N GLN A 338 3.03 -16.41 -8.57
CA GLN A 338 4.49 -16.45 -8.51
C GLN A 338 4.96 -15.50 -7.41
#